data_AF-A0A497DUH0-F1
#
_entry.id   AF-A0A497DUH0-F1
#
_cell.length_a   1.000
_cell.length_b   1.000
_cell.length_c   1.000
_cell.angle_alpha   90.00
_cell.angle_beta   90.00
_cell.angle_gamma   90.00
#
_symmetry.space_group_name_H-M   'P 1'
#
loop_
_entity.id
_entity.type
_entity.pdbx_description
1 polymer ?
#
loop_
_entity_poly.entity_id
_entity_poly.type
_entity_poly.pdbx_seq_one_letter_code
_entity_poly.pdbx_strand_id
1 'polypeptide(L)'
;MKFISNKNQRRLISALLLVAGGLLAFTGCRREEGMILAAGVVDGETAVVKSLVGGEVIHLNLQEGASVDQGSLLAQINNSKLQKKLEALDIQAKEIKLNQQKTREKINLLLQVKAYWQDKVERLTRLTQKQSVAGDELEQARLKLTEATTSLFEARQALKSLQVKLEALANQKQQLLLQLADYSIQAPAQGIVLRKFINQGETLLPGQALAEILIAGSLFVETFLEEKELSHLRLGHPVEILVDGLSQPLQGEIFFIGR
;
A
#
# COMPACT_ATOMS: atom_id res chain seq x y z
N MET A 1 -41.86 -59.29 -85.96
CA MET A 1 -40.38 -59.27 -85.85
C MET A 1 -40.05 -58.97 -84.39
N LYS A 2 -39.41 -59.91 -83.69
CA LYS A 2 -39.05 -59.87 -82.27
C LYS A 2 -38.12 -58.66 -81.96
N PHE A 3 -38.13 -58.13 -80.74
CA PHE A 3 -37.02 -58.28 -79.76
C PHE A 3 -37.20 -57.37 -78.51
N ILE A 4 -37.38 -58.07 -77.38
CA ILE A 4 -36.85 -57.82 -76.02
C ILE A 4 -37.26 -56.55 -75.26
N SER A 5 -38.22 -56.79 -74.36
CA SER A 5 -38.43 -56.10 -73.09
C SER A 5 -37.12 -55.97 -72.28
N ASN A 6 -36.62 -54.75 -72.10
CA ASN A 6 -35.42 -54.47 -71.30
C ASN A 6 -35.79 -54.25 -69.81
N LYS A 7 -36.17 -55.34 -69.13
CA LYS A 7 -36.48 -55.38 -67.70
C LYS A 7 -35.26 -55.07 -66.79
N ASN A 8 -34.04 -55.07 -67.35
CA ASN A 8 -32.79 -54.81 -66.62
C ASN A 8 -32.44 -53.32 -66.45
N GLN A 9 -32.85 -52.42 -67.37
CA GLN A 9 -32.59 -50.98 -67.21
C GLN A 9 -33.39 -50.33 -66.08
N ARG A 10 -34.65 -50.74 -65.87
CA ARG A 10 -35.46 -50.25 -64.74
C ARG A 10 -34.94 -50.72 -63.39
N ARG A 11 -34.33 -51.91 -63.33
CA ARG A 11 -33.69 -52.47 -62.12
C ARG A 11 -32.37 -51.77 -61.78
N LEU A 12 -31.59 -51.38 -62.79
CA LEU A 12 -30.36 -50.60 -62.62
C LEU A 12 -30.64 -49.17 -62.13
N ILE A 13 -31.66 -48.49 -62.67
CA ILE A 13 -32.04 -47.14 -62.24
C ILE A 13 -32.64 -47.15 -60.83
N SER A 14 -33.46 -48.16 -60.47
CA SER A 14 -33.99 -48.29 -59.11
C SER A 14 -32.90 -48.65 -58.09
N ALA A 15 -31.88 -49.43 -58.49
CA ALA A 15 -30.74 -49.75 -57.64
C ALA A 15 -29.83 -48.52 -57.43
N LEU A 16 -29.62 -47.69 -58.46
CA LEU A 16 -28.83 -46.46 -58.35
C LEU A 16 -29.52 -45.41 -57.46
N LEU A 17 -30.84 -45.29 -57.53
CA LEU A 17 -31.64 -44.40 -56.67
C LEU A 17 -31.66 -44.86 -55.20
N LEU A 18 -31.68 -46.18 -54.94
CA LEU A 18 -31.59 -46.73 -53.58
C LEU A 18 -30.19 -46.55 -52.97
N VAL A 19 -29.12 -46.66 -53.77
CA VAL A 19 -27.74 -46.42 -53.31
C VAL A 19 -27.47 -44.92 -53.11
N ALA A 20 -27.98 -44.05 -53.97
CA ALA A 20 -27.89 -42.59 -53.79
C ALA A 20 -28.71 -42.09 -52.59
N GLY A 21 -29.90 -42.66 -52.36
CA GLY A 21 -30.69 -42.39 -51.15
C GLY A 21 -30.02 -42.91 -49.87
N GLY A 22 -29.32 -44.05 -49.95
CA GLY A 22 -28.53 -44.60 -48.84
C GLY A 22 -27.28 -43.78 -48.49
N LEU A 23 -26.59 -43.21 -49.49
CA LEU A 23 -25.43 -42.33 -49.23
C LEU A 23 -25.82 -40.96 -48.67
N LEU A 24 -27.00 -40.42 -49.03
CA LEU A 24 -27.53 -39.17 -48.48
C LEU A 24 -28.08 -39.31 -47.05
N ALA A 25 -28.45 -40.53 -46.63
CA ALA A 25 -28.92 -40.80 -45.27
C ALA A 25 -27.77 -40.90 -44.24
N PHE A 26 -26.54 -41.23 -44.67
CA PHE A 26 -25.39 -41.35 -43.77
C PHE A 26 -24.65 -40.03 -43.49
N THR A 27 -24.92 -38.97 -44.25
CA THR A 27 -24.37 -37.62 -43.99
C THR A 27 -25.28 -36.76 -43.08
N GLY A 28 -26.38 -37.35 -42.60
CA GLY A 28 -27.40 -36.67 -41.79
C GLY A 28 -27.16 -36.61 -40.27
N CYS A 29 -26.04 -37.12 -39.75
CA CYS A 29 -25.64 -36.84 -38.37
C CYS A 29 -24.99 -35.45 -38.30
N ARG A 30 -25.81 -34.41 -38.52
CA ARG A 30 -25.47 -33.06 -38.12
C ARG A 30 -25.63 -33.03 -36.60
N ARG A 31 -24.54 -33.35 -35.91
CA ARG A 31 -24.42 -33.26 -34.46
C ARG A 31 -24.76 -31.82 -34.09
N GLU A 32 -25.92 -31.61 -33.45
CA GLU A 32 -26.18 -30.35 -32.76
C GLU A 32 -25.03 -30.19 -31.76
N GLU A 33 -24.15 -29.23 -32.01
CA GLU A 33 -23.21 -28.76 -31.01
C GLU A 33 -24.08 -28.16 -29.90
N GLY A 34 -24.42 -29.00 -28.92
CA GLY A 34 -25.27 -28.63 -27.82
C GLY A 34 -24.63 -27.47 -27.06
N MET A 35 -25.35 -26.36 -26.97
CA MET A 35 -24.98 -25.28 -26.07
C MET A 35 -24.98 -25.84 -24.64
N ILE A 36 -23.82 -25.78 -23.98
CA ILE A 36 -23.69 -26.19 -22.59
C ILE A 36 -24.31 -25.06 -21.76
N LEU A 37 -25.47 -25.35 -21.18
CA LEU A 37 -26.18 -24.42 -20.30
C LEU A 37 -25.87 -24.78 -18.85
N ALA A 38 -25.43 -23.79 -18.08
CA ALA A 38 -25.14 -23.97 -16.68
C ALA A 38 -25.54 -22.74 -15.87
N ALA A 39 -26.08 -22.98 -14.68
CA ALA A 39 -26.31 -21.92 -13.71
C ALA A 39 -24.97 -21.48 -13.12
N GLY A 40 -24.78 -20.17 -13.01
CA GLY A 40 -23.59 -19.57 -12.42
C GLY A 40 -23.96 -18.61 -11.29
N VAL A 41 -23.03 -18.42 -10.36
CA VAL A 41 -23.11 -17.41 -9.31
C VAL A 41 -22.11 -16.32 -9.64
N VAL A 42 -22.55 -15.06 -9.54
CA VAL A 42 -21.64 -13.92 -9.66
C VAL A 42 -20.90 -13.79 -8.35
N ASP A 43 -19.57 -13.82 -8.42
CA ASP A 43 -18.67 -13.63 -7.30
C ASP A 43 -17.60 -12.60 -7.69
N GLY A 44 -16.78 -12.18 -6.73
CA GLY A 44 -15.67 -11.30 -6.99
C GLY A 44 -14.71 -11.19 -5.82
N GLU A 45 -13.53 -10.66 -6.08
CA GLU A 45 -12.53 -10.47 -5.03
C GLU A 45 -13.00 -9.43 -4.01
N THR A 46 -13.02 -9.82 -2.73
CA THR A 46 -13.36 -8.93 -1.62
C THR A 46 -12.15 -8.62 -0.74
N ALA A 47 -12.11 -7.39 -0.22
CA ALA A 47 -11.12 -6.94 0.75
C ALA A 47 -11.81 -6.58 2.06
N VAL A 48 -11.42 -7.24 3.16
CA VAL A 48 -11.90 -6.89 4.50
C VAL A 48 -11.02 -5.81 5.09
N VAL A 49 -11.57 -4.62 5.27
CA VAL A 49 -10.88 -3.49 5.90
C VAL A 49 -10.91 -3.68 7.41
N LYS A 50 -9.73 -3.70 8.03
CA LYS A 50 -9.56 -3.89 9.48
C LYS A 50 -8.86 -2.70 10.12
N SER A 51 -9.14 -2.45 11.39
CA SER A 51 -8.40 -1.45 12.16
C SER A 51 -7.09 -2.03 12.66
N LEU A 52 -5.99 -1.27 12.55
CA LEU A 52 -4.73 -1.63 13.21
C LEU A 52 -4.69 -1.18 14.67
N VAL A 53 -5.51 -0.19 15.03
CA VAL A 53 -5.53 0.42 16.37
C VAL A 53 -6.90 0.30 17.04
N GLY A 54 -6.92 0.33 18.36
CA GLY A 54 -8.16 0.40 19.13
C GLY A 54 -8.54 1.85 19.44
N GLY A 55 -9.83 2.12 19.59
CA GLY A 55 -10.32 3.44 19.99
C GLY A 55 -11.74 3.72 19.52
N GLU A 56 -12.28 4.84 19.96
CA GLU A 56 -13.63 5.30 19.61
C GLU A 56 -13.66 5.89 18.19
N VAL A 57 -14.66 5.48 17.39
CA VAL A 57 -14.89 6.00 16.03
C VAL A 57 -15.63 7.33 16.11
N ILE A 58 -14.95 8.43 15.77
CA ILE A 58 -15.54 9.77 15.77
C ILE A 58 -16.31 10.04 14.49
N HIS A 59 -15.75 9.64 13.35
CA HIS A 59 -16.36 9.82 12.03
C HIS A 59 -16.37 8.50 11.25
N LEU A 60 -17.47 8.25 10.54
CA LEU A 60 -17.68 7.05 9.75
C LEU A 60 -18.31 7.43 8.41
N ASN A 61 -17.58 7.19 7.33
CA ASN A 61 -17.98 7.46 5.95
C ASN A 61 -18.20 6.14 5.21
N LEU A 62 -19.00 5.25 5.79
CA LEU A 62 -19.30 3.94 5.24
C LEU A 62 -20.81 3.74 5.13
N GLN A 63 -21.26 3.44 3.92
CA GLN A 63 -22.65 3.07 3.61
C GLN A 63 -22.61 1.84 2.71
N GLU A 64 -23.44 0.84 3.03
CA GLU A 64 -23.55 -0.37 2.20
C GLU A 64 -24.14 -0.01 0.83
N GLY A 65 -23.58 -0.60 -0.23
CA GLY A 65 -23.91 -0.29 -1.62
C GLY A 65 -23.24 0.98 -2.17
N ALA A 66 -22.56 1.77 -1.34
CA ALA A 66 -21.84 2.95 -1.82
C ALA A 66 -20.52 2.56 -2.50
N SER A 67 -20.17 3.30 -3.55
CA SER A 67 -18.84 3.19 -4.18
C SER A 67 -17.80 3.99 -3.38
N VAL A 68 -16.60 3.43 -3.29
CA VAL A 68 -15.46 4.04 -2.61
C VAL A 68 -14.25 4.03 -3.54
N ASP A 69 -13.50 5.12 -3.55
CA ASP A 69 -12.25 5.22 -4.28
C ASP A 69 -11.07 4.76 -3.41
N GLN A 70 -10.00 4.29 -4.05
CA GLN A 70 -8.77 3.93 -3.37
C GLN A 70 -8.22 5.14 -2.57
N GLY A 71 -7.84 4.91 -1.31
CA GLY A 71 -7.33 5.96 -0.42
C GLY A 71 -8.39 6.87 0.19
N SER A 72 -9.67 6.71 -0.16
CA SER A 72 -10.76 7.49 0.46
C SER A 72 -10.86 7.16 1.96
N LEU A 73 -11.15 8.19 2.78
CA LEU A 73 -11.28 8.04 4.23
C LEU A 73 -12.60 7.35 4.59
N LEU A 74 -12.51 6.16 5.17
CA LEU A 74 -13.64 5.34 5.58
C LEU A 74 -14.05 5.58 7.04
N ALA A 75 -13.07 5.67 7.93
CA ALA A 75 -13.31 5.90 9.35
C ALA A 75 -12.18 6.69 10.01
N GLN A 76 -12.55 7.53 10.97
CA GLN A 76 -11.61 8.27 11.81
C GLN A 76 -11.76 7.84 13.28
N ILE A 77 -10.68 7.32 13.84
CA ILE A 77 -10.58 6.95 15.25
C ILE A 77 -10.06 8.15 16.04
N ASN A 78 -10.54 8.30 17.28
CA ASN A 78 -10.10 9.34 18.21
C ASN A 78 -8.58 9.27 18.47
N ASN A 79 -7.86 10.27 17.94
CA ASN A 79 -6.42 10.39 18.06
C ASN A 79 -5.97 11.58 18.93
N SER A 80 -6.88 12.20 19.69
CA SER A 80 -6.60 13.39 20.51
C SER A 80 -5.42 13.20 21.47
N LYS A 81 -5.33 12.04 22.13
CA LYS A 81 -4.23 11.68 23.02
C LYS A 81 -2.88 11.63 22.29
N LEU A 82 -2.86 11.15 21.05
CA LEU A 82 -1.65 11.03 20.24
C LEU A 82 -1.21 12.40 19.71
N GLN A 83 -2.15 13.23 19.28
CA GLN A 83 -1.90 14.62 18.91
C GLN A 83 -1.28 15.41 20.07
N LYS A 84 -1.78 15.24 21.29
CA LYS A 84 -1.20 15.90 22.48
C LYS A 84 0.22 15.43 22.79
N LYS A 85 0.54 14.15 22.55
CA LYS A 85 1.91 13.65 22.66
C LYS A 85 2.83 14.27 21.60
N LEU A 86 2.37 14.41 20.36
CA LEU A 86 3.13 15.09 19.29
C LEU A 86 3.40 16.55 19.64
N GLU A 87 2.40 17.27 20.14
CA GLU A 87 2.53 18.65 20.61
C GLU A 87 3.59 18.78 21.73
N ALA A 88 3.58 17.86 22.70
CA ALA A 88 4.58 17.84 23.77
C ALA A 88 6.01 17.61 23.24
N LEU A 89 6.20 16.73 22.26
CA LEU A 89 7.50 16.51 21.62
C LEU A 89 8.00 17.75 20.86
N ASP A 90 7.10 18.47 20.20
CA ASP A 90 7.44 19.71 19.50
C ASP A 90 7.88 20.82 20.46
N ILE A 91 7.22 20.93 21.62
CA ILE A 91 7.64 21.85 22.69
C ILE A 91 9.04 21.49 23.20
N GLN A 92 9.30 20.20 23.49
CA GLN A 92 10.61 19.74 23.92
C GLN A 92 11.71 20.00 22.88
N ALA A 93 11.42 19.75 21.60
CA ALA A 93 12.35 20.03 20.51
C ALA A 93 12.65 21.54 20.40
N LYS A 94 11.65 22.40 20.60
CA LYS A 94 11.81 23.86 20.61
C LYS A 94 12.71 24.32 21.75
N GLU A 95 12.54 23.77 22.95
CA GLU A 95 13.40 24.07 24.10
C GLU A 95 14.86 23.67 23.84
N ILE A 96 15.10 22.48 23.31
CA ILE A 96 16.44 22.02 22.95
C ILE A 96 17.08 22.92 21.89
N LYS A 97 16.32 23.35 20.87
CA LYS A 97 16.80 24.29 19.84
C LYS A 97 17.22 25.64 20.44
N LEU A 98 16.46 26.17 21.41
CA LEU A 98 16.84 27.39 22.13
C LEU A 98 18.13 27.21 22.93
N ASN A 99 18.27 26.09 23.64
CA ASN A 99 19.49 25.77 24.38
C ASN A 99 20.70 25.56 23.43
N GLN A 100 20.46 24.97 22.27
CA GLN A 100 21.44 24.81 21.20
C GLN A 100 21.94 26.17 20.72
N GLN A 101 21.04 27.13 20.49
CA GLN A 101 21.40 28.50 20.11
C GLN A 101 22.26 29.17 21.19
N LYS A 102 21.84 29.14 22.45
CA LYS A 102 22.62 29.69 23.58
C LYS A 102 24.02 29.07 23.66
N THR A 103 24.14 27.76 23.42
CA THR A 103 25.43 27.06 23.44
C THR A 103 26.30 27.46 22.25
N ARG A 104 25.72 27.68 21.07
CA ARG A 104 26.45 28.19 19.89
C ARG A 104 27.00 29.59 20.13
N GLU A 105 26.20 30.47 20.73
CA GLU A 105 26.64 31.82 21.11
C GLU A 105 27.79 31.75 22.14
N LYS A 106 27.68 30.88 23.15
CA LYS A 106 28.78 30.61 24.10
C LYS A 106 30.04 30.10 23.41
N ILE A 107 29.93 29.20 22.44
CA ILE A 107 31.07 28.70 21.64
C ILE A 107 31.74 29.85 20.88
N ASN A 108 30.96 30.75 20.27
CA ASN A 108 31.51 31.90 19.54
C ASN A 108 32.30 32.83 20.46
N LEU A 109 31.79 33.09 21.67
CA LEU A 109 32.51 33.85 22.68
C LEU A 109 33.83 33.16 23.08
N LEU A 110 33.78 31.85 23.35
CA LEU A 110 34.97 31.07 23.74
C LEU A 110 36.02 31.01 22.64
N LEU A 111 35.62 31.02 21.36
CA LEU A 111 36.53 31.13 20.23
C LEU A 111 37.30 32.46 20.25
N GLN A 112 36.63 33.56 20.54
CA GLN A 112 37.27 34.88 20.66
C GLN A 112 38.25 34.93 21.85
N VAL A 113 37.83 34.41 23.01
CA VAL A 113 38.68 34.33 24.21
C VAL A 113 39.92 33.46 23.94
N LYS A 114 39.74 32.30 23.30
CA LYS A 114 40.85 31.43 22.91
C LYS A 114 41.81 32.18 21.98
N ALA A 115 41.31 32.81 20.92
CA ALA A 115 42.15 33.54 19.97
C ALA A 115 42.97 34.65 20.64
N TYR A 116 42.36 35.42 21.55
CA TYR A 116 43.07 36.44 22.33
C TYR A 116 44.25 35.88 23.13
N TRP A 117 44.03 34.78 23.86
CA TRP A 117 45.11 34.15 24.64
C TRP A 117 46.15 33.46 23.76
N GLN A 118 45.77 32.92 22.61
CA GLN A 118 46.71 32.39 21.62
C GLN A 118 47.67 33.49 21.14
N ASP A 119 47.13 34.63 20.71
CA ASP A 119 47.93 35.78 20.26
C ASP A 119 48.83 36.32 21.37
N LYS A 120 48.35 36.32 22.62
CA LYS A 120 49.14 36.76 23.79
C LYS A 120 50.30 35.80 24.07
N VAL A 121 50.06 34.49 24.05
CA VAL A 121 51.11 33.47 24.21
C VAL A 121 52.15 33.58 23.10
N GLU A 122 51.74 33.73 21.85
CA GLU A 122 52.65 33.85 20.70
C GLU A 122 53.54 35.10 20.83
N ARG A 123 52.93 36.24 21.19
CA ARG A 123 53.64 37.50 21.42
C ARG A 123 54.66 37.40 22.56
N LEU A 124 54.25 36.87 23.71
CA LEU A 124 55.14 36.70 24.86
C LEU A 124 56.27 35.72 24.56
N THR A 125 55.99 34.63 23.85
CA THR A 125 57.02 33.66 23.42
C THR A 125 58.11 34.33 22.59
N ARG A 126 57.74 35.21 21.64
CA ARG A 126 58.71 35.97 20.83
C ARG A 126 59.51 36.99 21.65
N LEU A 127 58.91 37.58 22.68
CA LEU A 127 59.58 38.57 23.55
C LEU A 127 60.56 37.89 24.49
N THR A 128 60.18 36.78 25.15
CA THR A 128 61.06 36.01 26.04
C THR A 128 62.29 35.44 25.32
N GLN A 129 62.16 35.08 24.03
CA GLN A 129 63.30 34.65 23.20
C GLN A 129 64.30 35.79 22.89
N LYS A 130 63.86 37.06 22.94
CA LYS A 130 64.66 38.24 22.56
C LYS A 130 65.16 39.05 23.76
N GLN A 131 64.40 39.08 24.85
CA GLN A 131 64.70 39.78 26.10
C GLN A 131 64.18 38.90 27.25
N SER A 132 65.01 38.62 28.26
CA SER A 132 64.71 37.72 29.40
C SER A 132 63.60 38.24 30.33
N VAL A 133 62.38 38.38 29.81
CA VAL A 133 61.18 38.75 30.57
C VAL A 133 60.61 37.51 31.29
N ALA A 134 60.02 37.74 32.47
CA ALA A 134 59.55 36.75 33.45
C ALA A 134 58.77 35.57 32.84
N GLY A 135 59.30 34.35 33.01
CA GLY A 135 58.64 33.11 32.59
C GLY A 135 57.24 32.93 33.19
N ASP A 136 56.98 33.56 34.33
CA ASP A 136 55.69 33.53 35.03
C ASP A 136 54.54 34.12 34.20
N GLU A 137 54.76 35.24 33.48
CA GLU A 137 53.70 35.84 32.64
C GLU A 137 53.35 34.95 31.44
N LEU A 138 54.36 34.32 30.82
CA LEU A 138 54.16 33.38 29.73
C LEU A 138 53.40 32.14 30.22
N GLU A 139 53.78 31.62 31.38
CA GLU A 139 53.13 30.44 31.96
C GLU A 139 51.67 30.74 32.33
N GLN A 140 51.39 31.90 32.94
CA GLN A 140 50.02 32.35 33.19
C GLN A 140 49.19 32.45 31.91
N ALA A 141 49.75 33.00 30.84
CA ALA A 141 49.06 33.09 29.55
C ALA A 141 48.78 31.71 28.94
N ARG A 142 49.71 30.74 29.09
CA ARG A 142 49.51 29.34 28.65
C ARG A 142 48.42 28.64 29.45
N LEU A 143 48.36 28.84 30.76
CA LEU A 143 47.29 28.32 31.61
C LEU A 143 45.94 28.86 31.17
N LYS A 144 45.84 30.18 30.91
CA LYS A 144 44.61 30.81 30.41
C LYS A 144 44.19 30.31 29.03
N LEU A 145 45.14 30.09 28.13
CA LEU A 145 44.87 29.48 26.83
C LEU A 145 44.34 28.04 26.96
N THR A 146 44.94 27.26 27.86
CA THR A 146 44.51 25.88 28.15
C THR A 146 43.09 25.87 28.71
N GLU A 147 42.81 26.73 29.70
CA GLU A 147 41.47 26.93 30.27
C GLU A 147 40.42 27.26 29.20
N ALA A 148 40.72 28.21 28.31
CA ALA A 148 39.84 28.60 27.20
C ALA A 148 39.62 27.45 26.20
N THR A 149 40.68 26.68 25.90
CA THR A 149 40.61 25.53 24.98
C THR A 149 39.77 24.39 25.55
N THR A 150 39.95 24.07 26.84
CA THR A 150 39.14 23.07 27.55
C THR A 150 37.68 23.50 27.61
N SER A 151 37.41 24.75 27.98
CA SER A 151 36.03 25.30 28.02
C SER A 151 35.35 25.23 26.64
N LEU A 152 36.08 25.53 25.56
CA LEU A 152 35.58 25.40 24.19
C LEU A 152 35.27 23.94 23.82
N PHE A 153 36.14 23.01 24.22
CA PHE A 153 35.92 21.58 24.00
C PHE A 153 34.64 21.11 24.71
N GLU A 154 34.48 21.42 25.99
CA GLU A 154 33.29 21.10 26.77
C GLU A 154 32.01 21.67 26.15
N ALA A 155 32.03 22.94 25.74
CA ALA A 155 30.89 23.58 25.09
C ALA A 155 30.53 22.90 23.75
N ARG A 156 31.53 22.46 22.97
CA ARG A 156 31.30 21.69 21.74
C ARG A 156 30.72 20.30 22.03
N GLN A 157 31.18 19.60 23.07
CA GLN A 157 30.61 18.33 23.49
C GLN A 157 29.15 18.49 23.94
N ALA A 158 28.86 19.54 24.71
CA ALA A 158 27.50 19.89 25.09
C ALA A 158 26.60 20.17 23.86
N LEU A 159 27.12 20.91 22.87
CA LEU A 159 26.40 21.15 21.61
C LEU A 159 26.11 19.84 20.85
N LYS A 160 27.08 18.94 20.78
CA LYS A 160 26.91 17.64 20.11
C LYS A 160 25.89 16.77 20.85
N SER A 161 25.90 16.77 22.18
CA SER A 161 24.88 16.08 23.00
C SER A 161 23.47 16.60 22.71
N LEU A 162 23.29 17.93 22.62
CA LEU A 162 21.99 18.53 22.27
C LEU A 162 21.53 18.13 20.86
N GLN A 163 22.44 18.03 19.89
CA GLN A 163 22.11 17.56 18.54
C GLN A 163 21.60 16.12 18.54
N VAL A 164 22.28 15.22 19.27
CA VAL A 164 21.86 13.81 19.40
C VAL A 164 20.48 13.71 20.07
N LYS A 165 20.22 14.52 21.10
CA LYS A 165 18.88 14.58 21.74
C LYS A 165 17.80 15.04 20.77
N LEU A 166 18.09 16.01 19.91
CA LEU A 166 17.14 16.50 18.90
C LEU A 166 16.83 15.42 17.86
N GLU A 167 17.86 14.69 17.41
CA GLU A 167 17.71 13.55 16.49
C GLU A 167 16.85 12.44 17.11
N ALA A 168 17.09 12.10 18.38
CA ALA A 168 16.26 11.13 19.11
C ALA A 168 14.78 11.57 19.19
N LEU A 169 14.52 12.84 19.49
CA LEU A 169 13.15 13.38 19.50
C LEU A 169 12.51 13.38 18.11
N ALA A 170 13.29 13.65 17.04
CA ALA A 170 12.79 13.61 15.68
C ALA A 170 12.36 12.18 15.29
N ASN A 171 13.18 11.17 15.66
CA ASN A 171 12.84 9.76 15.45
C ASN A 171 11.59 9.35 16.24
N GLN A 172 11.48 9.77 17.51
CA GLN A 172 10.29 9.53 18.32
C GLN A 172 9.05 10.18 17.70
N LYS A 173 9.16 11.42 17.21
CA LYS A 173 8.07 12.12 16.51
C LYS A 173 7.64 11.34 15.26
N GLN A 174 8.60 10.87 14.46
CA GLN A 174 8.31 10.09 13.24
C GLN A 174 7.57 8.79 13.57
N GLN A 175 7.96 8.07 14.63
CA GLN A 175 7.26 6.88 15.09
C GLN A 175 5.81 7.19 15.47
N LEU A 176 5.56 8.30 16.17
CA LEU A 176 4.20 8.71 16.55
C LEU A 176 3.38 9.17 15.34
N LEU A 177 4.00 9.76 14.32
CA LEU A 177 3.31 10.14 13.08
C LEU A 177 2.87 8.92 12.27
N LEU A 178 3.70 7.88 12.21
CA LEU A 178 3.31 6.59 11.62
C LEU A 178 2.12 5.98 12.36
N GLN A 179 2.18 5.96 13.70
CA GLN A 179 1.05 5.52 14.52
C GLN A 179 -0.20 6.38 14.31
N LEU A 180 -0.06 7.68 14.05
CA LEU A 180 -1.19 8.58 13.82
C LEU A 180 -1.91 8.26 12.51
N ALA A 181 -1.17 7.81 11.48
CA ALA A 181 -1.75 7.39 10.22
C ALA A 181 -2.73 6.23 10.42
N ASP A 182 -2.41 5.29 11.31
CA ASP A 182 -3.26 4.12 11.61
C ASP A 182 -4.64 4.49 12.20
N TYR A 183 -4.82 5.71 12.74
CA TYR A 183 -6.12 6.20 13.24
C TYR A 183 -7.06 6.68 12.13
N SER A 184 -6.57 6.77 10.89
CA SER A 184 -7.36 7.20 9.73
C SER A 184 -7.43 6.03 8.75
N ILE A 185 -8.56 5.32 8.76
CA ILE A 185 -8.71 4.09 8.00
C ILE A 185 -9.17 4.43 6.59
N GLN A 186 -8.39 4.02 5.61
CA GLN A 186 -8.61 4.32 4.19
C GLN A 186 -8.99 3.07 3.40
N ALA A 187 -9.66 3.26 2.27
CA ALA A 187 -10.00 2.18 1.35
C ALA A 187 -8.73 1.64 0.66
N PRO A 188 -8.47 0.31 0.70
CA PRO A 188 -7.28 -0.28 0.09
C PRO A 188 -7.33 -0.29 -1.44
N ALA A 189 -8.54 -0.34 -2.01
CA ALA A 189 -8.79 -0.36 -3.45
C ALA A 189 -10.12 0.35 -3.75
N GLN A 190 -10.32 0.71 -5.02
CA GLN A 190 -11.61 1.18 -5.49
C GLN A 190 -12.61 0.01 -5.51
N GLY A 191 -13.86 0.27 -5.13
CA GLY A 191 -14.85 -0.80 -5.01
C GLY A 191 -16.21 -0.36 -4.53
N ILE A 192 -17.02 -1.34 -4.16
CA ILE A 192 -18.35 -1.16 -3.57
C ILE A 192 -18.35 -1.75 -2.16
N VAL A 193 -18.87 -1.02 -1.19
CA VAL A 193 -19.03 -1.51 0.18
C VAL A 193 -20.14 -2.56 0.21
N LEU A 194 -19.79 -3.83 0.41
CA LEU A 194 -20.75 -4.93 0.51
C LEU A 194 -21.44 -4.93 1.87
N ARG A 195 -20.63 -4.83 2.93
CA ARG A 195 -21.08 -4.94 4.32
C ARG A 195 -20.33 -3.97 5.20
N LYS A 196 -21.05 -3.42 6.18
CA LYS A 196 -20.51 -2.56 7.23
C LYS A 196 -20.67 -3.27 8.58
N PHE A 197 -19.58 -3.40 9.33
CA PHE A 197 -19.55 -4.13 10.61
C PHE A 197 -19.57 -3.23 11.84
N ILE A 198 -19.51 -1.91 11.66
CA ILE A 198 -19.35 -0.94 12.76
C ILE A 198 -20.30 0.25 12.62
N ASN A 199 -20.54 0.94 13.73
CA ASN A 199 -21.25 2.21 13.76
C ASN A 199 -20.42 3.34 14.35
N GLN A 200 -20.80 4.57 14.02
CA GLN A 200 -20.17 5.75 14.60
C GLN A 200 -20.41 5.80 16.12
N GLY A 201 -19.38 6.16 16.89
CA GLY A 201 -19.39 6.14 18.35
C GLY A 201 -19.04 4.78 18.97
N GLU A 202 -18.91 3.71 18.18
CA GLU A 202 -18.44 2.43 18.70
C GLU A 202 -16.94 2.46 19.01
N THR A 203 -16.52 1.62 19.96
CA THR A 203 -15.12 1.41 20.30
C THR A 203 -14.58 0.19 19.58
N LEU A 204 -13.53 0.39 18.78
CA LEU A 204 -12.86 -0.67 18.04
C LEU A 204 -11.75 -1.33 18.86
N LEU A 205 -11.54 -2.61 18.61
CA LEU A 205 -10.37 -3.36 19.02
C LEU A 205 -9.36 -3.47 17.85
N PRO A 206 -8.05 -3.56 18.14
CA PRO A 206 -7.06 -3.87 17.11
C PRO A 206 -7.40 -5.18 16.36
N GLY A 207 -7.35 -5.15 15.04
CA GLY A 207 -7.70 -6.27 14.15
C GLY A 207 -9.19 -6.42 13.84
N GLN A 208 -10.06 -5.61 14.44
CA GLN A 208 -11.51 -5.66 14.19
C GLN A 208 -11.83 -5.19 12.76
N ALA A 209 -12.74 -5.90 12.08
CA ALA A 209 -13.22 -5.55 10.75
C ALA A 209 -14.20 -4.37 10.80
N LEU A 210 -14.11 -3.45 9.83
CA LEU A 210 -14.98 -2.29 9.69
C LEU A 210 -15.96 -2.46 8.53
N ALA A 211 -15.46 -2.95 7.40
CA ALA A 211 -16.23 -3.13 6.19
C ALA A 211 -15.62 -4.22 5.30
N GLU A 212 -16.47 -4.78 4.46
CA GLU A 212 -16.10 -5.66 3.34
C GLU A 212 -16.33 -4.90 2.04
N ILE A 213 -15.30 -4.81 1.20
CA ILE A 213 -15.32 -4.06 -0.06
C ILE A 213 -15.14 -5.04 -1.21
N LEU A 214 -16.07 -5.05 -2.16
CA LEU A 214 -15.92 -5.72 -3.46
C LEU A 214 -15.04 -4.87 -4.35
N ILE A 215 -13.92 -5.42 -4.82
CA ILE A 215 -12.96 -4.71 -5.65
C ILE A 215 -13.57 -4.44 -7.04
N ALA A 216 -13.42 -3.23 -7.55
CA ALA A 216 -13.92 -2.89 -8.88
C ALA A 216 -13.19 -3.69 -9.96
N GLY A 217 -13.94 -4.27 -10.89
CA GLY A 217 -13.39 -5.05 -12.02
C GLY A 217 -12.94 -6.47 -11.66
N SER A 218 -13.18 -6.95 -10.44
CA SER A 218 -12.84 -8.32 -10.02
C SER A 218 -14.02 -9.30 -10.14
N LEU A 219 -15.12 -8.89 -10.77
CA LEU A 219 -16.31 -9.74 -10.92
C LEU A 219 -16.05 -10.88 -11.91
N PHE A 220 -16.44 -12.09 -11.50
CA PHE A 220 -16.45 -13.27 -12.34
C PHE A 220 -17.71 -14.09 -12.09
N VAL A 221 -17.99 -15.04 -12.98
CA VAL A 221 -19.08 -16.00 -12.80
C VAL A 221 -18.46 -17.36 -12.53
N GLU A 222 -18.78 -17.93 -11.37
CA GLU A 222 -18.44 -19.30 -11.04
C GLU A 222 -19.60 -20.22 -11.44
N THR A 223 -19.31 -21.31 -12.12
CA THR A 223 -20.31 -22.29 -12.54
C THR A 223 -19.77 -23.71 -12.37
N PHE A 224 -20.67 -24.63 -12.01
CA PHE A 224 -20.36 -26.04 -11.86
C PHE A 224 -20.88 -26.80 -13.08
N LEU A 225 -19.99 -27.57 -13.70
CA LEU A 225 -20.28 -28.36 -14.90
C LEU A 225 -20.09 -29.84 -14.62
N GLU A 226 -20.89 -30.68 -15.30
CA GLU A 226 -20.72 -32.13 -15.24
C GLU A 226 -19.40 -32.56 -15.89
N GLU A 227 -18.74 -33.57 -15.32
CA GLU A 227 -17.41 -34.03 -15.76
C GLU A 227 -17.35 -34.40 -17.26
N LYS A 228 -18.46 -34.92 -17.80
CA LYS A 228 -18.58 -35.27 -19.22
C LYS A 228 -18.40 -34.06 -20.15
N GLU A 229 -18.81 -32.87 -19.70
CA GLU A 229 -18.76 -31.62 -20.46
C GLU A 229 -17.38 -30.95 -20.37
N LEU A 230 -16.57 -31.26 -19.34
CA LEU A 230 -15.23 -30.69 -19.17
C LEU A 230 -14.31 -30.99 -20.36
N SER A 231 -14.49 -32.13 -21.02
CA SER A 231 -13.70 -32.53 -22.20
C SER A 231 -13.86 -31.58 -23.40
N HIS A 232 -14.92 -30.76 -23.39
CA HIS A 232 -15.27 -29.82 -24.45
C HIS A 232 -14.87 -28.37 -24.14
N LEU A 233 -14.38 -28.09 -22.93
CA LEU A 233 -14.01 -26.74 -22.48
C LEU A 233 -12.53 -26.45 -22.67
N ARG A 234 -12.21 -25.21 -23.05
CA ARG A 234 -10.84 -24.69 -23.08
C ARG A 234 -10.81 -23.26 -22.56
N LEU A 235 -9.65 -22.87 -22.05
CA LEU A 235 -9.38 -21.49 -21.67
C LEU A 235 -9.52 -20.57 -22.90
N GLY A 236 -10.09 -19.39 -22.69
CA GLY A 236 -10.39 -18.41 -23.73
C GLY A 236 -11.64 -18.72 -24.57
N HIS A 237 -12.40 -19.77 -24.26
CA HIS A 237 -13.67 -20.01 -24.95
C HIS A 237 -14.66 -18.88 -24.64
N PRO A 238 -15.29 -18.28 -25.67
CA PRO A 238 -16.30 -17.26 -25.47
C PRO A 238 -17.55 -17.89 -24.83
N VAL A 239 -18.13 -17.16 -23.88
CA VAL A 239 -19.36 -17.56 -23.18
C VAL A 239 -20.35 -16.39 -23.19
N GLU A 240 -21.63 -16.73 -23.27
CA GLU A 240 -22.73 -15.77 -23.09
C GLU A 240 -23.28 -15.92 -21.68
N ILE A 241 -23.28 -14.81 -20.93
CA ILE A 241 -23.77 -14.74 -19.57
C ILE A 241 -25.12 -14.03 -19.59
N LEU A 242 -26.16 -14.78 -19.25
CA LEU A 242 -27.51 -14.26 -19.08
C LEU A 242 -27.71 -13.88 -17.61
N VAL A 243 -27.95 -12.61 -17.34
CA VAL A 243 -28.22 -12.10 -15.99
C VAL A 243 -29.68 -11.69 -15.91
N ASP A 244 -30.39 -12.20 -14.92
CA ASP A 244 -31.78 -11.83 -14.68
C ASP A 244 -31.91 -10.31 -14.49
N GLY A 245 -32.76 -9.69 -15.31
CA GLY A 245 -32.97 -8.23 -15.33
C GLY A 245 -32.15 -7.47 -16.37
N LEU A 246 -31.18 -8.09 -17.05
CA LEU A 246 -30.53 -7.52 -18.23
C LEU A 246 -31.16 -8.06 -19.51
N SER A 247 -31.45 -7.17 -20.47
CA SER A 247 -32.09 -7.53 -21.75
C SER A 247 -31.12 -8.10 -22.77
N GLN A 248 -29.81 -7.90 -22.59
CA GLN A 248 -28.77 -8.35 -23.49
C GLN A 248 -27.79 -9.26 -22.74
N PRO A 249 -27.37 -10.39 -23.33
CA PRO A 249 -26.34 -11.23 -22.74
C PRO A 249 -25.02 -10.47 -22.64
N LEU A 250 -24.31 -10.66 -21.53
CA LEU A 250 -22.94 -10.20 -21.37
C LEU A 250 -22.01 -11.21 -22.02
N GLN A 251 -20.96 -10.73 -22.67
CA GLN A 251 -19.92 -11.60 -23.22
C GLN A 251 -18.79 -11.77 -22.21
N GLY A 252 -18.31 -13.00 -22.07
CA GLY A 252 -17.14 -13.32 -21.25
C GLY A 252 -16.29 -14.41 -21.89
N GLU A 253 -15.23 -14.79 -21.21
CA GLU A 253 -14.36 -15.88 -21.62
C GLU A 253 -13.99 -16.78 -20.43
N ILE A 254 -13.74 -18.07 -20.69
CA ILE A 254 -13.28 -19.00 -19.66
C ILE A 254 -11.82 -18.69 -19.32
N PHE A 255 -11.56 -18.07 -18.16
CA PHE A 255 -10.20 -17.75 -17.71
C PHE A 255 -9.59 -18.79 -16.76
N PHE A 256 -10.41 -19.64 -16.14
CA PHE A 256 -9.96 -20.66 -15.18
C PHE A 256 -10.84 -21.92 -15.26
N ILE A 257 -10.23 -23.09 -15.06
CA ILE A 257 -10.92 -24.38 -14.95
C ILE A 257 -10.34 -25.10 -13.72
N GLY A 258 -11.15 -25.24 -12.67
CA GLY A 258 -10.80 -26.02 -11.49
C GLY A 258 -10.78 -27.52 -11.82
N ARG A 259 -9.80 -28.25 -11.29
CA ARG A 259 -9.69 -29.71 -11.37
C ARG A 259 -9.86 -30.34 -10.00
#